data_AF-A0A2V6GV99-F1
#
_entry.id   AF-A0A2V6GV99-F1
#
_cell.length_a   1.000
_cell.length_b   1.000
_cell.length_c   1.000
_cell.angle_alpha   90.00
_cell.angle_beta   90.00
_cell.angle_gamma   90.00
#
_symmetry.space_group_name_H-M   'P 1'
#
loop_
_entity.id
_entity.type
_entity.pdbx_description
1 polymer ?
#
loop_
_entity_poly.entity_id
_entity_poly.type
_entity_poly.pdbx_seq_one_letter_code
_entity_poly.pdbx_strand_id
1 'polypeptide(L)' 'MSTLLQIVPKVPGEIDGVADYALTVARKLWAKFDCETVFATPIKGFVRVPGSTSPSVEGFDVFALEHLLHQPEPKF' A
#
# COMPACT_ATOMS: atom_id res chain seq x y z
N MET A 1 4.34 5.42 -17.16
CA MET A 1 3.91 5.39 -15.75
C MET A 1 4.38 4.07 -15.16
N SER A 2 5.11 4.09 -14.06
CA SER A 2 5.65 2.89 -13.42
C SER A 2 5.01 2.71 -12.05
N THR A 3 4.58 1.49 -11.75
CA THR A 3 3.95 1.15 -10.48
C THR A 3 4.93 0.35 -9.63
N LEU A 4 5.08 0.75 -8.37
CA LEU A 4 5.99 0.13 -7.42
C LEU A 4 5.19 -0.55 -6.30
N LEU A 5 5.46 -1.84 -6.07
CA LEU A 5 4.88 -2.59 -4.96
C LEU A 5 5.79 -2.48 -3.73
N GLN A 6 5.28 -1.91 -2.63
CA GLN A 6 5.97 -1.88 -1.34
C GLN A 6 5.29 -2.83 -0.35
N ILE A 7 6.04 -3.82 0.12
CA ILE A 7 5.58 -4.71 1.19
C ILE A 7 6.00 -4.12 2.53
N VAL A 8 5.03 -3.75 3.35
CA VAL A 8 5.23 -3.16 4.68
C VAL A 8 4.81 -4.14 5.77
N PRO A 9 5.56 -4.21 6.90
CA PRO A 9 5.28 -5.17 7.96
C PRO A 9 3.95 -4.88 8.66
N LYS A 10 3.60 -3.59 8.79
CA LYS A 10 2.40 -3.06 9.43
C LYS A 10 1.70 -2.02 8.54
N VAL A 11 0.49 -1.62 8.90
CA VAL A 11 -0.17 -0.50 8.22
C VAL A 11 0.32 0.84 8.79
N PRO A 12 0.29 1.95 8.02
CA PRO A 12 0.70 3.25 8.53
C PRO A 12 -0.18 3.69 9.70
N GLY A 13 0.41 4.40 10.67
CA GLY A 13 -0.21 4.74 11.96
C GLY A 13 -0.06 3.67 13.05
N GLU A 14 0.59 2.53 12.78
CA GLU A 14 0.95 1.55 13.81
C GLU A 14 2.31 1.87 14.47
N ILE A 15 2.58 1.20 15.59
CA ILE A 15 3.61 1.53 16.60
C ILE A 15 5.03 1.60 16.02
N ASP A 16 5.34 0.89 14.94
CA ASP A 16 6.69 0.78 14.39
C ASP A 16 7.07 1.92 13.43
N GLY A 17 6.11 2.69 12.92
CA GLY A 17 6.33 3.86 12.04
C GLY A 17 6.96 3.53 10.67
N VAL A 18 7.23 2.25 10.38
CA VAL A 18 7.88 1.81 9.14
C VAL A 18 7.01 2.10 7.94
N ALA A 19 5.70 1.87 8.08
CA ALA A 19 4.73 2.13 7.04
C ALA A 19 4.51 3.64 6.81
N ASP A 20 4.60 4.46 7.85
CA ASP A 20 4.56 5.94 7.72
C ASP A 20 5.78 6.49 6.99
N TYR A 21 6.96 5.90 7.23
CA TYR A 21 8.15 6.22 6.45
C TYR A 21 7.98 5.80 4.97
N ALA A 22 7.39 4.63 4.72
CA ALA A 22 7.12 4.16 3.37
C ALA A 22 6.16 5.10 2.61
N LEU A 23 5.12 5.63 3.27
CA LEU A 23 4.25 6.69 2.72
C LEU A 23 5.04 7.95 2.34
N THR A 24 5.97 8.36 3.20
CA THR A 24 6.83 9.52 2.93
C THR A 24 7.69 9.31 1.67
N VAL A 25 8.21 8.10 1.48
CA VAL A 25 8.96 7.73 0.28
C VAL A 25 8.05 7.71 -0.95
N ALA A 26 6.87 7.11 -0.86
CA ALA A 26 5.90 7.04 -1.95
C ALA A 26 5.49 8.44 -2.46
N ARG A 27 5.22 9.38 -1.55
CA ARG A 27 4.95 10.79 -1.90
C ARG A 27 6.09 11.43 -2.68
N LYS A 28 7.34 11.19 -2.28
CA LYS A 28 8.52 11.71 -2.98
C LYS A 28 8.70 11.07 -4.35
N LEU A 29 8.40 9.77 -4.48
CA LEU A 29 8.47 9.04 -5.74
C LEU A 29 7.43 9.56 -6.73
N TRP A 30 6.19 9.75 -6.29
CA TRP A 30 5.14 10.38 -7.09
C TRP A 30 5.55 11.79 -7.55
N ALA A 31 5.92 12.66 -6.61
CA ALA A 31 6.22 14.06 -6.91
C ALA A 31 7.42 14.26 -7.84
N LYS A 32 8.40 13.35 -7.81
CA LYS A 32 9.64 13.47 -8.61
C LYS A 32 9.63 12.67 -9.90
N PHE A 33 8.92 11.54 -9.92
CA PHE A 33 9.05 10.55 -10.99
C PHE A 33 7.71 10.06 -11.54
N ASP A 34 6.58 10.59 -11.07
CA ASP A 34 5.23 10.16 -11.47
C ASP A 34 5.05 8.64 -11.31
N CYS A 35 5.63 8.11 -10.22
CA CYS A 35 5.62 6.69 -9.89
C CYS A 35 4.52 6.42 -8.88
N GLU A 36 3.57 5.58 -9.28
CA GLU A 36 2.50 5.11 -8.41
C GLU A 36 3.04 4.06 -7.44
N THR A 37 2.58 4.08 -6.19
CA THR A 37 2.99 3.10 -5.19
C THR A 37 1.78 2.38 -4.63
N VAL A 38 1.86 1.05 -4.68
CA VAL A 38 0.88 0.14 -4.10
C VAL A 38 1.49 -0.49 -2.86
N PHE A 39 0.75 -0.52 -1.76
CA PHE A 39 1.22 -1.12 -0.52
C PHE A 39 0.61 -2.50 -0.31
N ALA A 40 1.40 -3.41 0.28
CA ALA A 40 0.93 -4.70 0.72
C ALA A 40 1.42 -5.01 2.14
N THR A 41 0.60 -5.69 2.93
CA THR A 41 0.98 -6.11 4.28
C THR A 41 0.68 -7.60 4.52
N PRO A 42 1.55 -8.33 5.23
CA PRO A 42 1.31 -9.73 5.59
C PRO A 42 0.37 -9.89 6.80
N ILE A 43 -0.18 -8.80 7.36
CA ILE A 43 -1.14 -8.89 8.47
C ILE A 43 -2.38 -9.65 8.02
N LYS A 44 -2.61 -10.81 8.64
CA LYS A 44 -3.81 -11.62 8.41
C LYS A 44 -5.05 -10.90 8.92
N GLY A 45 -6.13 -10.94 8.13
CA GLY A 45 -7.40 -10.30 8.48
C GLY A 45 -7.46 -8.80 8.14
N PHE A 46 -6.40 -8.23 7.58
CA PHE A 46 -6.47 -6.90 6.97
C PHE A 46 -7.19 -6.99 5.62
N VAL A 47 -8.48 -6.68 5.59
CA VAL A 47 -9.27 -6.73 4.34
C VAL A 47 -9.48 -5.31 3.83
N ARG A 48 -8.79 -4.97 2.73
CA ARG A 48 -9.20 -3.82 1.92
C ARG A 48 -10.36 -4.26 1.04
N VAL A 49 -11.56 -3.75 1.33
CA VAL A 49 -12.74 -3.98 0.49
C VAL A 49 -12.75 -2.95 -0.63
N PRO A 50 -12.75 -3.34 -1.92
CA PRO A 50 -12.89 -2.41 -3.03
C PRO A 50 -14.17 -1.58 -2.84
N GLY A 51 -14.03 -0.26 -2.72
CA GLY A 51 -15.16 0.67 -2.51
C GLY A 51 -15.51 1.02 -1.05
N SER A 52 -14.77 0.52 -0.03
CA SER A 52 -15.02 0.95 1.36
C SER A 52 -14.31 2.26 1.70
N THR A 53 -15.07 3.22 2.24
CA THR A 53 -14.57 4.48 2.80
C THR A 53 -13.95 4.26 4.20
N SER A 54 -12.80 3.58 4.30
CA SER A 54 -11.74 3.78 5.34
C SER A 54 -10.72 2.63 5.41
N PRO A 55 -9.45 2.92 5.79
CA PRO A 55 -8.72 4.16 5.55
C PRO A 55 -7.78 3.94 4.36
N SER A 56 -8.03 4.66 3.26
CA SER A 56 -6.90 5.11 2.45
C SER A 56 -6.02 5.92 3.39
N VAL A 57 -4.91 5.34 3.87
CA VAL A 57 -4.06 6.07 4.81
C VAL A 57 -3.37 7.14 4.00
N GLU A 58 -3.80 8.37 4.21
CA GLU A 58 -3.34 9.54 3.48
C GLU A 58 -3.48 9.43 1.94
N GLY A 59 -4.49 8.70 1.45
CA GLY A 59 -4.73 8.51 0.01
C GLY A 59 -4.00 7.33 -0.62
N PHE A 60 -3.33 6.48 0.16
CA PHE A 60 -2.66 5.29 -0.34
C PHE A 60 -3.42 4.00 -0.05
N ASP A 61 -3.28 3.09 -1.00
CA ASP A 61 -3.97 1.83 -1.10
C ASP A 61 -3.10 0.70 -0.54
N VAL A 62 -3.51 0.12 0.59
CA VAL A 62 -2.84 -1.02 1.21
C VAL A 62 -3.66 -2.28 0.98
N PHE A 63 -3.03 -3.34 0.50
CA PHE A 63 -3.66 -4.64 0.27
C PHE A 63 -3.11 -5.71 1.22
N ALA A 64 -3.88 -6.76 1.48
CA ALA A 64 -3.30 -7.97 2.07
C ALA A 64 -2.36 -8.62 1.06
N LEU A 65 -1.16 -9.00 1.48
CA LEU A 65 -0.18 -9.64 0.61
C LEU A 65 -0.73 -10.93 -0.02
N GLU A 66 -1.54 -11.68 0.75
CA GLU A 66 -2.22 -12.89 0.28
C GLU A 66 -3.18 -12.62 -0.89
N HIS A 67 -3.82 -11.45 -0.95
CA HIS A 67 -4.68 -11.09 -2.09
C HIS A 67 -3.86 -10.89 -3.38
N LEU A 68 -2.66 -10.33 -3.28
CA LEU A 68 -1.77 -10.14 -4.45
C LEU A 68 -1.19 -11.46 -4.95
N LEU A 69 -0.95 -12.43 -4.05
CA LEU A 69 -0.41 -13.73 -4.43
C LEU A 69 -1.43 -14.62 -5.15
N HIS A 70 -2.73 -14.42 -4.90
CA HIS A 70 -3.81 -15.21 -5.51
C HIS A 70 -4.47 -14.53 -6.71
N GLN A 71 -4.08 -13.30 -7.06
CA GLN A 71 -4.52 -12.59 -8.27
C GLN A 71 -3.34 -12.47 -9.26
N PRO A 72 -3.32 -13.28 -10.34
CA PRO A 72 -2.19 -13.30 -11.29
C PRO A 72 -2.11 -12.05 -12.17
N GLU A 73 -3.17 -11.25 -12.26
CA GLU A 73 -3.18 -9.95 -12.93
C GLU A 73 -3.63 -8.87 -11.96
N PRO A 74 -2.71 -8.10 -11.37
CA PRO A 74 -3.10 -6.96 -10.59
C PRO A 74 -3.65 -5.88 -11.53
N LYS A 75 -4.94 -5.56 -11.40
CA LYS A 75 -5.52 -4.33 -11.97
C LYS A 75 -5.15 -3.19 -11.03
N PHE A 76 -4.00 -2.56 -11.30
CA PHE A 76 -3.64 -1.27 -10.74
C PHE A 76 -4.21 -0.17 -11.64
#